data_AF-A0A6M3M9F4-F1
#
_entry.id   AF-A0A6M3M9F4-F1
#
_cell.length_a   1.000
_cell.length_b   1.000
_cell.length_c   1.000
_cell.angle_alpha   90.00
_cell.angle_beta   90.00
_cell.angle_gamma   90.00
#
_symmetry.space_group_name_H-M   'P 1'
#
loop_
_entity.id
_entity.type
_entity.pdbx_description
1 polymer ?
#
loop_
_entity_poly.entity_id
_entity_poly.type
_entity_poly.pdbx_seq_one_letter_code
_entity_poly.pdbx_strand_id
1 'polypeptide(L)'
;MASLITKVDLESELQITFEAGFDALITKICTWADNTLKLKTNRTAFSGVVTEIAFFAEICIAINRLAISHPDLMKAAISSVSENGAQISFNNGKSLDSYRQEANSIIADLYLEGDQDFSLIFSDPANEHTGTEPGLY
;
A
#
# COMPACT_ATOMS: atom_id res chain seq x y z
N MET A 1 -1.28 -10.13 -16.38
CA MET A 1 -0.28 -10.73 -15.46
C MET A 1 -0.92 -10.85 -14.09
N ALA A 2 -0.58 -11.89 -13.33
CA ALA A 2 -1.03 -12.05 -11.95
C ALA A 2 -0.10 -11.25 -11.02
N SER A 3 -0.64 -10.75 -9.90
CA SER A 3 0.14 -10.16 -8.80
C SER A 3 1.09 -11.20 -8.19
N LEU A 4 2.19 -10.72 -7.59
CA LEU A 4 3.15 -11.58 -6.89
C LEU A 4 2.58 -12.14 -5.59
N ILE A 5 1.56 -11.49 -5.04
CA ILE A 5 0.91 -11.86 -3.79
C ILE A 5 -0.48 -12.45 -4.03
N THR A 6 -0.91 -13.28 -3.09
CA THR A 6 -2.23 -13.91 -3.06
C THR A 6 -2.99 -13.54 -1.79
N LYS A 7 -4.25 -13.98 -1.70
CA LYS A 7 -5.04 -13.87 -0.46
C LYS A 7 -4.34 -14.52 0.72
N VAL A 8 -3.75 -15.70 0.52
CA VAL A 8 -3.09 -16.47 1.58
C VAL A 8 -1.90 -15.72 2.16
N ASP A 9 -1.16 -14.98 1.33
CA ASP A 9 -0.02 -14.18 1.79
C ASP A 9 -0.47 -13.04 2.71
N LEU A 10 -1.58 -12.39 2.38
CA LEU A 10 -2.18 -11.34 3.21
C LEU A 10 -2.74 -11.89 4.52
N GLU A 11 -3.41 -13.04 4.48
CA GLU A 11 -3.92 -13.76 5.65
C GLU A 11 -2.79 -14.15 6.61
N SER A 12 -1.69 -14.67 6.05
CA SER A 12 -0.48 -15.03 6.78
C SER A 12 0.17 -13.80 7.44
N GLU A 13 0.37 -12.72 6.69
CA GLU A 13 0.97 -11.50 7.22
C GLU A 13 0.12 -10.87 8.33
N LEU A 14 -1.20 -10.79 8.14
CA LEU A 14 -2.12 -10.16 9.11
C LEU A 14 -2.54 -11.09 10.25
N GLN A 15 -2.17 -12.38 10.18
CA GLN A 15 -2.57 -13.42 11.13
C GLN A 15 -4.09 -13.56 11.29
N ILE A 16 -4.81 -13.51 10.17
CA ILE A 16 -6.27 -13.67 10.11
C ILE A 16 -6.70 -14.59 8.97
N THR A 17 -7.98 -14.91 8.94
CA THR A 17 -8.65 -15.49 7.77
C THR A 17 -9.71 -14.51 7.31
N PHE A 18 -9.69 -14.11 6.03
CA PHE A 18 -10.74 -13.28 5.48
C PHE A 18 -12.02 -14.11 5.30
N GLU A 19 -13.17 -13.49 5.52
CA GLU A 19 -14.46 -14.13 5.30
C GLU A 19 -14.61 -14.66 3.86
N ALA A 20 -15.37 -15.74 3.71
CA ALA A 20 -15.66 -16.32 2.40
C ALA A 20 -16.47 -15.33 1.53
N GLY A 21 -16.20 -15.30 0.23
CA GLY A 21 -16.91 -14.43 -0.73
C GLY A 21 -16.20 -13.12 -1.07
N PHE A 22 -15.09 -12.81 -0.39
CA PHE A 22 -14.26 -11.64 -0.70
C PHE A 22 -13.05 -11.97 -1.60
N ASP A 23 -12.91 -13.22 -2.05
CA ASP A 23 -11.75 -13.67 -2.84
C ASP A 23 -11.54 -12.81 -4.11
N ALA A 24 -12.61 -12.53 -4.86
CA ALA A 24 -12.54 -11.69 -6.05
C ALA A 24 -12.14 -10.24 -5.73
N LEU A 25 -12.54 -9.71 -4.57
CA LEU A 25 -12.15 -8.37 -4.13
C LEU A 25 -10.67 -8.34 -3.73
N ILE A 26 -10.22 -9.32 -2.95
CA ILE A 26 -8.83 -9.43 -2.50
C ILE A 26 -7.91 -9.59 -3.70
N THR A 27 -8.25 -10.46 -4.67
CA THR A 27 -7.49 -10.59 -5.92
C THR A 27 -7.39 -9.26 -6.70
N LYS A 28 -8.47 -8.46 -6.73
CA LYS A 28 -8.43 -7.13 -7.34
C LYS A 28 -7.48 -6.19 -6.60
N ILE A 29 -7.43 -6.25 -5.27
CA ILE A 29 -6.51 -5.43 -4.47
C ILE A 29 -5.06 -5.86 -4.68
N CYS A 30 -4.76 -7.17 -4.70
CA CYS A 30 -3.43 -7.69 -5.04
C CYS A 30 -2.99 -7.20 -6.43
N THR A 31 -3.88 -7.31 -7.44
CA THR A 31 -3.61 -6.82 -8.80
C THR A 31 -3.39 -5.30 -8.84
N TRP A 32 -4.14 -4.54 -8.05
CA TRP A 32 -3.94 -3.09 -7.92
C TRP A 32 -2.59 -2.76 -7.27
N ALA A 33 -2.16 -3.53 -6.27
CA ALA A 33 -0.88 -3.35 -5.59
C ALA A 33 0.29 -3.61 -6.55
N ASP A 34 0.27 -4.69 -7.32
CA ASP A 34 1.24 -5.00 -8.37
C ASP A 34 1.36 -3.86 -9.40
N ASN A 35 0.22 -3.42 -9.95
CA ASN A 35 0.20 -2.32 -10.93
C ASN A 35 0.71 -1.00 -10.32
N THR A 36 0.37 -0.71 -9.07
CA THR A 36 0.84 0.48 -8.36
C THR A 36 2.35 0.43 -8.15
N LEU A 37 2.89 -0.73 -7.75
CA LEU A 37 4.31 -0.90 -7.54
C LEU A 37 5.09 -0.74 -8.86
N LYS A 38 4.62 -1.38 -9.93
CA LYS A 38 5.16 -1.23 -11.29
C LYS A 38 5.19 0.22 -11.75
N LEU A 39 4.08 0.94 -11.59
CA LEU A 39 3.98 2.35 -11.92
C LEU A 39 4.98 3.19 -11.12
N LYS A 40 5.03 2.99 -9.79
CA LYS A 40 5.91 3.76 -8.90
C LYS A 40 7.39 3.49 -9.11
N THR A 41 7.76 2.29 -9.56
CA THR A 41 9.15 1.87 -9.76
C THR A 41 9.62 2.02 -11.21
N ASN A 42 8.74 2.51 -12.10
CA ASN A 42 8.96 2.58 -13.54
C ASN A 42 9.35 1.22 -14.16
N ARG A 43 8.65 0.16 -13.75
CA ARG A 43 8.91 -1.23 -14.19
C ARG A 43 7.65 -1.83 -14.79
N THR A 44 7.84 -2.75 -15.74
CA THR A 44 6.75 -3.57 -16.31
C THR A 44 6.70 -4.97 -15.70
N ALA A 45 7.81 -5.44 -15.14
CA ALA A 45 7.94 -6.74 -14.48
C ALA A 45 9.07 -6.74 -13.44
N PHE A 46 9.02 -7.68 -12.50
CA PHE A 46 10.07 -7.98 -11.54
C PHE A 46 10.63 -9.38 -11.80
N SER A 47 11.95 -9.54 -11.69
CA SER A 47 12.63 -10.82 -11.92
C SER A 47 13.84 -10.99 -10.99
N GLY A 48 14.16 -12.24 -10.64
CA GLY A 48 15.32 -12.55 -9.78
C GLY A 48 15.11 -12.06 -8.35
N VAL A 49 16.19 -11.61 -7.70
CA VAL A 49 16.17 -11.09 -6.32
C VAL A 49 15.18 -9.92 -6.15
N VAL A 50 14.98 -9.14 -7.20
CA VAL A 50 14.04 -8.00 -7.21
C VAL A 50 12.59 -8.47 -7.00
N THR A 51 12.24 -9.69 -7.41
CA THR A 51 10.90 -10.25 -7.20
C THR A 51 10.58 -10.46 -5.72
N GLU A 52 11.55 -10.90 -4.92
CA GLU A 52 11.35 -11.11 -3.49
C GLU A 52 11.12 -9.77 -2.77
N ILE A 53 11.88 -8.75 -3.14
CA ILE A 53 11.73 -7.40 -2.60
C ILE A 53 10.37 -6.81 -3.01
N ALA A 54 9.99 -6.98 -4.29
CA ALA A 54 8.70 -6.51 -4.80
C ALA A 54 7.50 -7.20 -4.13
N PHE A 55 7.62 -8.49 -3.80
CA PHE A 55 6.61 -9.25 -3.07
C PHE A 55 6.26 -8.58 -1.73
N PHE A 56 7.26 -8.21 -0.92
CA PHE A 56 7.02 -7.51 0.35
C PHE A 56 6.38 -6.13 0.16
N ALA A 57 6.82 -5.38 -0.86
CA ALA A 57 6.22 -4.09 -1.19
C ALA A 57 4.73 -4.24 -1.60
N GLU A 58 4.39 -5.25 -2.40
CA GLU A 58 3.00 -5.53 -2.77
C GLU A 58 2.14 -5.85 -1.55
N ILE A 59 2.63 -6.64 -0.59
CA ILE A 59 1.93 -6.89 0.68
C ILE A 59 1.62 -5.58 1.39
N CYS A 60 2.64 -4.74 1.59
CA CYS A 60 2.49 -3.47 2.30
C CYS A 60 1.47 -2.54 1.61
N ILE A 61 1.53 -2.44 0.28
CA ILE A 61 0.61 -1.64 -0.53
C ILE A 61 -0.82 -2.18 -0.44
N ALA A 62 -0.99 -3.50 -0.54
CA ALA A 62 -2.29 -4.15 -0.47
C ALA A 62 -2.94 -3.98 0.92
N ILE A 63 -2.19 -4.19 2.00
CA ILE A 63 -2.66 -3.97 3.37
C ILE A 63 -3.07 -2.52 3.58
N ASN A 64 -2.25 -1.56 3.12
CA ASN A 64 -2.59 -0.16 3.23
C ASN A 64 -3.89 0.18 2.47
N ARG A 65 -4.08 -0.39 1.27
CA ARG A 65 -5.32 -0.21 0.51
C ARG A 65 -6.51 -0.84 1.20
N LEU A 66 -6.38 -2.06 1.74
CA LEU A 66 -7.43 -2.75 2.47
C LEU A 66 -7.88 -1.94 3.70
N ALA A 67 -6.92 -1.48 4.51
CA ALA A 67 -7.22 -0.69 5.70
C ALA A 67 -7.98 0.60 5.40
N ILE A 68 -7.66 1.27 4.28
CA ILE A 68 -8.32 2.52 3.88
C ILE A 68 -9.69 2.28 3.21
N SER A 69 -9.76 1.32 2.28
CA SER A 69 -10.94 1.15 1.41
C SER A 69 -11.96 0.15 1.92
N HIS A 70 -11.53 -0.80 2.76
CA HIS A 70 -12.37 -1.87 3.30
C HIS A 70 -12.00 -2.16 4.76
N PRO A 71 -12.06 -1.16 5.67
CA PRO A 71 -11.66 -1.33 7.07
C PRO A 71 -12.44 -2.45 7.78
N ASP A 72 -13.67 -2.72 7.34
CA ASP A 72 -14.50 -3.80 7.89
C ASP A 72 -13.87 -5.18 7.72
N LEU A 73 -13.19 -5.44 6.60
CA LEU A 73 -12.48 -6.70 6.34
C LEU A 73 -11.23 -6.86 7.20
N MET A 74 -10.69 -5.74 7.69
CA MET A 74 -9.48 -5.70 8.50
C MET A 74 -9.79 -5.78 9.99
N LYS A 75 -11.05 -5.69 10.42
CA LYS A 75 -11.45 -5.66 11.84
C LYS A 75 -10.83 -6.78 12.66
N ALA A 76 -10.80 -8.01 12.13
CA ALA A 76 -10.23 -9.16 12.82
C ALA A 76 -8.71 -9.05 13.00
N ALA A 77 -8.02 -8.31 12.13
CA ALA A 77 -6.57 -8.11 12.19
C ALA A 77 -6.17 -6.93 13.09
N ILE A 78 -7.09 -6.02 13.39
CA ILE A 78 -6.81 -4.79 14.14
C ILE A 78 -6.77 -5.10 15.63
N SER A 79 -5.64 -4.78 16.26
CA SER A 79 -5.44 -4.92 17.71
C SER A 79 -5.83 -3.66 18.47
N SER A 80 -5.59 -2.48 17.88
CA SER A 80 -6.01 -1.20 18.45
C SER A 80 -6.18 -0.12 17.38
N VAL A 81 -7.02 0.85 17.70
CA VAL A 81 -7.23 2.09 16.94
C VAL A 81 -7.13 3.24 17.92
N SER A 82 -6.26 4.22 17.69
CA SER A 82 -6.22 5.44 18.50
C SER A 82 -7.25 6.47 18.01
N GLU A 83 -7.74 7.34 18.91
CA GLU A 83 -8.76 8.35 18.60
C GLU A 83 -8.38 9.19 17.36
N ASN A 84 -9.39 9.49 16.54
CA ASN A 84 -9.33 10.05 15.17
C ASN A 84 -8.80 9.13 14.06
N GLY A 85 -8.59 7.83 14.31
CA GLY A 85 -8.28 6.86 13.26
C GLY A 85 -6.91 7.04 12.59
N ALA A 86 -6.05 7.89 13.17
CA ALA A 86 -4.73 8.21 12.61
C ALA A 86 -3.72 7.07 12.76
N GLN A 87 -3.95 6.14 13.71
CA GLN A 87 -3.07 5.00 13.94
C GLN A 87 -3.91 3.73 14.08
N ILE A 88 -3.66 2.80 13.16
CA ILE A 88 -4.19 1.43 13.19
C ILE A 88 -3.00 0.52 13.49
N SER A 89 -3.15 -0.30 14.53
CA SER A 89 -2.21 -1.37 14.86
C SER A 89 -2.84 -2.72 14.60
N PHE A 90 -2.05 -3.66 14.09
CA PHE A 90 -2.49 -5.01 13.77
C PHE A 90 -1.98 -6.02 14.81
N ASN A 91 -2.58 -7.21 14.82
CA ASN A 91 -2.26 -8.29 15.78
C ASN A 91 -0.83 -8.80 15.67
N ASN A 92 -0.23 -8.69 14.48
CA ASN A 92 1.17 -9.04 14.23
C ASN A 92 2.19 -8.02 14.79
N GLY A 93 1.72 -6.96 15.46
CA GLY A 93 2.56 -5.91 16.05
C GLY A 93 2.97 -4.80 15.10
N LYS A 94 2.65 -4.90 13.79
CA LYS A 94 2.86 -3.82 12.82
C LYS A 94 1.72 -2.80 12.87
N SER A 95 2.00 -1.58 12.44
CA SER A 95 1.01 -0.54 12.26
C SER A 95 0.77 -0.25 10.78
N LEU A 96 -0.34 0.40 10.46
CA LEU A 96 -0.58 0.89 9.11
C LEU A 96 0.54 1.83 8.64
N ASP A 97 1.08 2.63 9.56
CA ASP A 97 2.21 3.52 9.29
C ASP A 97 3.50 2.75 8.99
N SER A 98 3.80 1.67 9.73
CA SER A 98 4.98 0.85 9.44
C SER A 98 4.91 0.23 8.04
N TYR A 99 3.73 -0.23 7.61
CA TYR A 99 3.56 -0.72 6.24
C TYR A 99 3.77 0.37 5.19
N ARG A 100 3.31 1.60 5.44
CA ARG A 100 3.53 2.73 4.51
C ARG A 100 5.02 3.08 4.40
N GLN A 101 5.72 3.15 5.53
CA GLN A 101 7.15 3.45 5.56
C GLN A 101 7.96 2.35 4.86
N GLU A 102 7.66 1.08 5.15
CA GLU A 102 8.32 -0.08 4.54
C GLU A 102 8.09 -0.10 3.02
N ALA A 103 6.85 0.11 2.56
CA ALA A 103 6.55 0.22 1.13
C ALA A 103 7.34 1.35 0.46
N ASN A 104 7.38 2.54 1.06
CA ASN A 104 8.09 3.69 0.49
C ASN A 104 9.61 3.45 0.41
N SER A 105 10.19 2.83 1.44
CA SER A 105 11.61 2.46 1.43
C SER A 105 11.91 1.49 0.29
N ILE A 106 11.11 0.42 0.17
CA ILE A 106 11.29 -0.58 -0.88
C ILE A 106 11.08 0.03 -2.28
N ILE A 107 10.08 0.89 -2.45
CA ILE A 107 9.83 1.59 -3.73
C ILE A 107 11.05 2.42 -4.13
N ALA A 108 11.68 3.12 -3.18
CA ALA A 108 12.88 3.91 -3.45
C ALA A 108 14.05 3.01 -3.90
N ASP A 109 14.23 1.85 -3.27
CA ASP A 109 15.28 0.89 -3.65
C ASP A 109 15.01 0.22 -5.01
N LEU A 110 13.74 0.02 -5.35
CA LEU A 110 13.33 -0.63 -6.59
C LEU A 110 13.24 0.33 -7.78
N TYR A 111 13.18 1.63 -7.54
CA TYR A 111 13.02 2.64 -8.57
C TYR A 111 14.16 2.55 -9.60
N LEU A 112 13.79 2.39 -10.87
CA LEU A 112 14.74 2.59 -11.95
C LEU A 112 14.70 4.06 -12.33
N GLU A 113 15.83 4.77 -12.16
CA GLU A 113 16.01 6.07 -12.79
C GLU A 113 15.82 5.90 -14.30
N GLY A 114 14.63 6.28 -14.77
CA GLY A 114 14.37 6.55 -16.17
C GLY A 114 14.65 8.01 -16.42
N ASP A 115 15.14 8.33 -17.62
CA ASP A 115 15.46 9.67 -18.13
C ASP A 115 14.20 10.56 -18.34
N GLN A 116 13.29 10.58 -17.36
CA GLN A 116 12.00 11.24 -17.40
C GLN A 116 11.67 11.79 -16.00
N ASP A 117 11.82 13.11 -15.89
CA ASP A 117 11.43 13.91 -14.74
C ASP A 117 9.90 13.85 -14.55
N PHE A 118 9.44 12.96 -13.65
CA PHE A 118 8.06 12.93 -13.20
C PHE A 118 8.02 13.06 -11.67
N SER A 119 8.02 14.30 -11.22
CA SER A 119 7.51 14.70 -9.90
C SER A 119 6.08 14.17 -9.70
N LEU A 120 5.95 12.97 -9.11
CA LEU A 120 4.69 12.45 -8.58
C LEU A 120 4.75 12.54 -7.06
N ILE A 121 4.43 13.73 -6.56
CA ILE A 121 4.23 13.98 -5.14
C ILE A 121 2.98 13.21 -4.69
N PHE A 122 3.09 12.47 -3.60
CA PHE A 122 1.91 11.96 -2.90
C PHE A 122 1.18 13.15 -2.27
N SER A 123 0.13 13.64 -2.94
CA SER A 123 -0.75 14.63 -2.34
C SER A 123 -1.51 13.99 -1.19
N ASP A 124 -1.25 14.48 0.02
CA ASP A 124 -2.15 14.31 1.14
C ASP A 124 -3.41 15.14 0.86
N PRO A 125 -4.61 14.54 0.71
CA PRO A 125 -5.84 15.31 0.51
C PRO A 125 -6.17 16.23 1.70
N ALA A 126 -5.50 16.07 2.85
CA ALA A 126 -5.67 16.95 4.00
C ALA A 126 -4.87 18.27 3.92
N ASN A 127 -3.98 18.46 2.93
CA ASN A 127 -3.14 19.66 2.84
C ASN A 127 -3.53 20.60 1.67
N GLU A 128 -4.69 20.40 1.04
CA GLU A 128 -5.23 21.31 0.02
C GLU A 128 -5.92 22.53 0.64
N HIS A 129 -5.25 23.27 1.53
CA HIS A 129 -5.66 24.65 1.83
C HIS A 129 -4.56 25.43 2.55
N THR A 130 -3.71 26.10 1.79
CA THR A 130 -3.24 27.47 2.09
C THR A 130 -2.64 28.09 0.82
N GLY A 131 -3.45 28.15 -0.23
CA GLY A 131 -3.20 29.05 -1.35
C GLY A 131 -3.60 30.46 -0.95
N THR A 132 -2.70 31.21 -0.31
CA THR A 132 -2.87 32.66 -0.14
C THR A 132 -2.62 33.30 -1.50
N GLU A 133 -3.67 33.78 -2.16
CA GLU A 133 -3.54 34.59 -3.38
C GLU A 133 -2.76 35.88 -3.09
N PRO A 134 -1.78 36.28 -3.93
CA PRO A 134 -1.28 37.63 -3.91
C PRO A 134 -2.27 38.53 -4.67
N GLY A 135 -3.14 39.21 -3.93
CA GLY A 135 -4.00 40.26 -4.46
C GLY A 135 -3.17 41.45 -4.96
N LEU A 136 -3.18 41.66 -6.28
CA LEU A 136 -2.86 42.93 -6.92
C LEU A 136 -4.15 43.74 -7.05
N TYR A 137 -4.27 44.82 -6.27
CA TYR A 137 -4.95 46.07 -6.63
C TYR A 137 -4.37 47.20 -5.76
#